data_AF-B3VY88-F1
#
_entry.id   AF-B3VY88-F1
#
_cell.length_a   1.000
_cell.length_b   1.000
_cell.length_c   1.000
_cell.angle_alpha   90.00
_cell.angle_beta   90.00
_cell.angle_gamma   90.00
#
_symmetry.space_group_name_H-M   'P 1'
#
loop_
_entity.id
_entity.type
_entity.pdbx_description
1 polymer ?
#
loop_
_entity_poly.entity_id
_entity_poly.type
_entity_poly.pdbx_seq_one_letter_code
_entity_poly.pdbx_strand_id
1 'polypeptide(L)' 'NTKNWYCYGKAVAEQAAWDMAKEKRVDLVVVNPVLVLGPLLQPTVNASIVHILKYLTGSAKTYA' A
#
# COMPACT_ATOMS: atom_id res chain seq x y z
N ASN A 1 17.94 2.47 -9.22
CA ASN A 1 17.50 3.10 -7.96
C ASN A 1 16.12 3.70 -8.13
N THR A 2 15.08 2.99 -7.70
CA THR A 2 13.65 3.34 -7.84
C THR A 2 13.22 4.55 -7.01
N LYS A 3 14.09 5.06 -6.13
CA LYS A 3 13.80 6.11 -5.13
C LYS A 3 12.44 5.85 -4.46
N ASN A 4 12.39 4.91 -3.51
CA ASN A 4 11.18 4.36 -2.83
C ASN A 4 10.35 5.42 -2.06
N TRP A 5 9.89 6.46 -2.74
CA TRP A 5 9.22 7.63 -2.18
C TRP A 5 7.84 7.30 -1.63
N TYR A 6 7.16 6.30 -2.19
CA TYR A 6 5.92 5.79 -1.60
C TYR A 6 6.16 5.24 -0.20
N CYS A 7 7.19 4.40 -0.03
CA CYS A 7 7.55 3.82 1.27
C CYS A 7 7.99 4.92 2.25
N TYR A 8 8.83 5.85 1.80
CA TYR A 8 9.24 7.01 2.60
C TYR A 8 8.04 7.84 3.05
N GLY A 9 7.15 8.18 2.11
CA GLY A 9 5.94 8.96 2.36
C GLY A 9 5.01 8.28 3.38
N LYS A 10 4.81 6.96 3.26
CA LYS A 10 4.03 6.19 4.25
C LYS A 10 4.67 6.18 5.63
N ALA A 11 5.99 6.04 5.72
CA ALA A 11 6.71 6.04 6.98
C ALA A 11 6.63 7.40 7.70
N VAL A 12 6.89 8.50 6.99
CA VAL A 12 6.82 9.85 7.60
C VAL A 12 5.40 10.25 7.97
N ALA A 13 4.40 9.83 7.18
CA ALA A 13 3.00 10.09 7.49
C ALA A 13 2.54 9.34 8.75
N GLU A 14 2.94 8.07 8.92
CA GLU A 14 2.63 7.30 10.13
C GLU A 14 3.30 7.91 11.36
N GLN A 15 4.58 8.29 11.25
CA GLN A 15 5.30 8.98 12.33
C GLN A 15 4.59 10.27 12.76
N ALA A 16 4.19 11.10 11.80
CA ALA A 16 3.45 12.34 12.08
C ALA A 16 2.09 12.07 12.73
N ALA A 17 1.39 11.00 12.33
CA ALA A 17 0.13 10.60 12.95
C ALA A 17 0.32 10.19 14.43
N TRP A 18 1.39 9.45 14.75
CA TRP A 18 1.75 9.10 16.13
C TRP A 18 2.06 10.32 16.99
N ASP A 19 2.82 11.28 16.47
CA ASP A 19 3.16 12.50 17.21
C ASP A 19 1.91 13.34 17.49
N MET A 20 1.03 13.49 16.49
CA MET A 20 -0.26 14.17 16.65
C MET A 20 -1.20 13.45 17.62
N ALA A 21 -1.24 12.11 17.62
CA ALA A 21 -2.07 11.34 18.52
C ALA A 21 -1.66 11.56 19.99
N LYS A 22 -0.34 11.61 20.27
CA LYS A 22 0.19 11.94 21.60
C LYS A 22 -0.21 13.36 22.03
N GLU A 23 -0.04 14.35 21.16
CA GLU A 23 -0.40 15.75 21.44
C GLU A 23 -1.89 15.91 21.74
N LYS A 24 -2.75 15.24 20.97
CA LYS A 24 -4.20 15.33 21.08
C LYS A 24 -4.82 14.35 22.07
N ARG A 25 -4.01 13.48 22.70
CA ARG A 25 -4.46 12.41 23.61
C ARG A 25 -5.51 11.49 22.98
N VAL A 26 -5.28 11.10 21.72
CA VAL A 26 -6.11 10.15 20.98
C VAL A 26 -5.47 8.76 21.07
N ASP A 27 -6.28 7.74 21.39
CA ASP A 27 -5.83 6.35 21.31
C ASP A 27 -5.75 5.93 19.83
N LEU A 28 -4.54 5.63 19.37
CA LEU A 28 -4.24 5.32 17.97
C LEU A 28 -3.70 3.90 17.87
N VAL A 29 -4.25 3.14 16.93
CA VAL A 29 -3.69 1.88 16.45
C VAL A 29 -3.47 1.97 14.95
N VAL A 30 -2.42 1.31 14.46
CA VAL A 30 -2.08 1.27 13.04
C VAL A 30 -2.18 -0.16 12.53
N VAL A 31 -2.68 -0.32 11.31
CA VAL A 31 -2.67 -1.58 10.57
C VAL A 31 -1.78 -1.38 9.34
N ASN A 32 -0.77 -2.24 9.19
CA ASN A 32 0.24 -2.14 8.14
C ASN A 32 0.07 -3.29 7.13
N PRO A 33 -0.87 -3.20 6.18
CA PRO A 33 -1.05 -4.22 5.17
C PRO A 33 0.11 -4.21 4.15
N VAL A 34 0.30 -5.35 3.48
CA VAL A 34 1.21 -5.52 2.34
C VAL A 34 0.42 -5.41 1.02
N LEU A 35 0.91 -6.01 -0.08
CA LEU A 35 0.10 -6.15 -1.28
C LEU A 35 -1.20 -6.90 -0.96
N VAL A 36 -2.34 -6.22 -1.13
CA VAL A 36 -3.66 -6.73 -0.74
C VAL A 36 -4.34 -7.35 -1.95
N LEU A 37 -4.81 -8.59 -1.78
CA LEU A 37 -5.51 -9.37 -2.80
C LEU A 37 -6.93 -9.68 -2.34
N GLY A 38 -7.86 -9.76 -3.28
CA GLY A 38 -9.26 -10.11 -3.00
C GLY A 38 -10.23 -9.60 -4.08
N PRO A 39 -11.54 -9.82 -3.90
CA PRO A 39 -12.57 -9.29 -4.79
C PRO A 39 -12.55 -7.76 -4.86
N LEU A 40 -12.70 -7.20 -6.06
CA LEU A 40 -12.80 -5.75 -6.24
C LEU A 40 -14.25 -5.33 -6.10
N LEU A 41 -14.52 -4.42 -5.17
CA LEU A 41 -15.83 -3.76 -5.05
C LEU A 41 -15.92 -2.51 -5.95
N GLN A 42 -14.76 -1.97 -6.34
CA GLN A 42 -14.63 -0.83 -7.24
C GLN A 42 -14.43 -1.27 -8.70
N PRO A 43 -14.80 -0.45 -9.70
CA PRO A 43 -14.68 -0.81 -11.12
C PRO A 43 -13.24 -0.73 -11.66
N THR A 44 -12.28 -0.24 -10.88
CA THR A 44 -10.89 0.02 -11.30
C THR A 44 -9.88 -0.91 -10.62
N VAL A 45 -8.82 -1.23 -11.36
CA VAL A 45 -7.72 -2.09 -10.88
C VAL A 45 -6.77 -1.28 -10.01
N ASN A 46 -6.50 -1.75 -8.79
CA ASN A 46 -5.51 -1.15 -7.90
C ASN A 46 -4.11 -1.73 -8.15
N ALA A 47 -3.07 -1.07 -7.63
CA ALA A 47 -1.68 -1.46 -7.84
C ALA A 47 -1.38 -2.92 -7.43
N SER A 48 -1.98 -3.42 -6.35
CA SER A 48 -1.77 -4.80 -5.90
C SER A 48 -2.32 -5.81 -6.91
N ILE A 49 -3.50 -5.56 -7.46
CA ILE A 49 -4.14 -6.44 -8.43
C ILE A 49 -3.45 -6.38 -9.80
N VAL A 50 -2.79 -5.26 -10.15
CA VAL A 50 -1.92 -5.19 -11.35
C VAL A 50 -0.87 -6.31 -11.34
N HIS A 51 -0.36 -6.68 -10.16
CA HIS A 51 0.61 -7.79 -10.05
C HIS A 51 0.03 -9.15 -10.43
N ILE A 52 -1.29 -9.35 -10.33
CA ILE A 52 -1.97 -10.54 -10.84
C ILE A 52 -2.31 -10.35 -12.32
N LEU A 53 -2.93 -9.21 -12.65
CA LEU A 53 -3.47 -8.94 -13.98
C LEU A 53 -2.41 -9.07 -15.08
N LYS A 54 -1.18 -8.62 -14.82
CA LYS A 54 -0.07 -8.71 -15.79
C LYS A 54 0.21 -10.13 -16.28
N TYR A 55 -0.09 -11.16 -15.50
CA TYR A 55 0.06 -12.55 -15.91
C TYR A 55 -1.13 -13.03 -16.76
N LEU A 56 -2.34 -12.63 -16.37
CA LEU A 56 -3.56 -12.98 -17.10
C LEU A 56 -3.61 -12.34 -18.50
N THR A 57 -3.05 -11.14 -18.64
CA THR A 57 -2.93 -10.44 -19.93
C THR A 57 -1.70 -10.84 -20.74
N GLY A 58 -0.83 -11.71 -20.20
CA GLY A 58 0.43 -12.09 -20.84
C GLY A 58 1.51 -11.01 -20.86
N SER A 59 1.31 -9.88 -20.17
CA SER A 59 2.31 -8.80 -20.03
C SER A 59 3.54 -9.24 -19.22
N ALA A 60 3.41 -10.27 -18.37
CA ALA A 60 4.50 -10.99 -17.75
C ALA A 60 4.30 -12.50 -17.94
N LYS A 61 5.36 -13.23 -18.29
CA LYS A 61 5.31 -14.68 -18.55
C LYS A 61 5.79 -15.53 -17.38
N THR A 62 6.65 -14.98 -16.53
CA THR A 62 7.26 -15.68 -15.40
C THR A 62 7.28 -14.77 -14.17
N TYR A 63 7.30 -15.40 -13.00
CA TYR A 63 7.63 -14.71 -11.75
C TYR A 63 9.11 -14.33 -11.77
N ALA A 64 9.45 -13.22 -11.14
CA ALA A 64 10.82 -12.76 -10.95
C ALA A 64 11.27 -13.09 -9.52
#